data_AF-A0A132H5A2-F1
#
_entry.id   AF-A0A132H5A2-F1
#
_cell.length_a   1.000
_cell.length_b   1.000
_cell.length_c   1.000
_cell.angle_alpha   90.00
_cell.angle_beta   90.00
_cell.angle_gamma   90.00
#
_symmetry.space_group_name_H-M   'P 1'
#
loop_
_entity.id
_entity.type
_entity.pdbx_description
1 polymer ?
#
loop_
_entity_poly.entity_id
_entity_poly.type
_entity_poly.pdbx_seq_one_letter_code
_entity_poly.pdbx_strand_id
1 'polypeptide(L)'
;MEKILENIETIRKEKRIKQAVLAEILGIKQSAYSNYINRESDISWSRLLQISNAFGMDVIDVITYPVKYIPSSEQCESCKEKDKIIQNLNEYIEVLKKRNN
;
A
#
# COMPACT_ATOMS: atom_id res chain seq x y z
N MET A 1 16.11 3.14 7.68
CA MET A 1 15.67 3.14 6.26
C MET A 1 15.90 1.78 5.57
N GLU A 2 16.51 0.79 6.23
CA GLU A 2 16.71 -0.58 5.70
C GLU A 2 15.44 -1.31 5.23
N LYS A 3 14.26 -0.95 5.72
CA LYS A 3 12.99 -1.65 5.41
C LYS A 3 12.52 -1.54 3.96
N ILE A 4 12.88 -0.51 3.18
CA ILE A 4 12.28 -0.32 1.85
C ILE A 4 12.78 -1.39 0.86
N LEU A 5 14.08 -1.71 0.87
CA LEU A 5 14.63 -2.77 0.00
C LEU A 5 14.08 -4.14 0.39
N GLU A 6 13.91 -4.40 1.69
CA GLU A 6 13.27 -5.61 2.20
C GLU A 6 11.80 -5.71 1.74
N ASN A 7 11.05 -4.61 1.82
CA ASN A 7 9.69 -4.52 1.31
C ASN A 7 9.64 -4.83 -0.20
N ILE A 8 10.51 -4.20 -0.99
CA ILE A 8 10.62 -4.44 -2.44
C ILE A 8 10.88 -5.92 -2.72
N GLU A 9 11.81 -6.54 -2.00
CA GLU A 9 12.17 -7.94 -2.20
C GLU A 9 11.04 -8.90 -1.77
N THR A 10 10.31 -8.55 -0.71
CA THR A 10 9.13 -9.28 -0.25
C THR A 10 8.01 -9.21 -1.28
N ILE A 11 7.63 -8.00 -1.71
CA ILE A 11 6.60 -7.78 -2.75
C ILE A 11 6.99 -8.50 -4.05
N ARG A 12 8.26 -8.41 -4.47
CA ARG A 12 8.77 -9.09 -5.67
C ARG A 12 8.53 -10.60 -5.59
N LYS A 13 8.87 -11.23 -4.46
CA LYS A 13 8.71 -12.68 -4.24
C LYS A 13 7.23 -13.08 -4.25
N GLU A 14 6.38 -12.33 -3.56
CA GLU A 14 4.94 -12.59 -3.49
C GLU A 14 4.25 -12.45 -4.85
N LYS A 15 4.59 -11.42 -5.62
CA LYS A 15 4.12 -11.23 -7.01
C LYS A 15 4.80 -12.16 -8.01
N ARG A 16 5.73 -13.02 -7.57
CA ARG A 16 6.51 -13.96 -8.41
C ARG A 16 7.25 -13.28 -9.57
N ILE A 17 7.68 -12.04 -9.38
CA ILE A 17 8.43 -11.27 -10.37
C ILE A 17 9.90 -11.73 -10.34
N LYS A 18 10.47 -12.09 -11.49
CA LYS A 18 11.88 -12.48 -11.57
C LYS A 18 12.78 -11.25 -11.39
N GLN A 19 13.94 -11.42 -10.76
CA GLN A 19 14.94 -10.35 -10.60
C GLN A 19 15.35 -9.75 -11.94
N ALA A 20 15.47 -10.57 -13.00
CA ALA A 20 15.79 -10.11 -14.35
C ALA A 20 14.79 -9.07 -14.89
N VAL A 21 13.50 -9.21 -14.55
CA VAL A 21 12.44 -8.28 -15.00
C VAL A 21 12.60 -6.91 -14.33
N LEU A 22 12.81 -6.88 -13.01
CA LEU A 22 13.06 -5.61 -12.33
C LEU A 22 14.39 -4.98 -12.74
N ALA A 23 15.42 -5.79 -13.00
CA ALA A 23 16.69 -5.29 -13.51
C ALA A 23 16.53 -4.63 -14.89
N GLU A 24 15.75 -5.23 -15.78
CA GLU A 24 15.41 -4.66 -17.10
C GLU A 24 14.68 -3.33 -16.97
N ILE A 25 13.65 -3.25 -16.11
CA ILE A 25 12.90 -2.02 -15.84
C ILE A 25 13.81 -0.91 -15.33
N LEU A 26 14.76 -1.26 -14.46
CA LEU A 26 15.73 -0.33 -13.88
C LEU A 26 16.89 0.01 -14.84
N GLY A 27 16.97 -0.62 -16.01
CA GLY A 27 18.07 -0.46 -16.96
C GLY A 27 19.43 -0.94 -16.42
N ILE A 28 19.44 -1.94 -15.55
CA ILE A 28 20.65 -2.50 -14.93
C ILE A 28 20.81 -3.99 -15.24
N LYS A 29 22.01 -4.52 -15.03
CA LYS A 29 22.26 -5.96 -15.13
C LYS A 29 21.56 -6.71 -13.98
N GLN A 30 21.07 -7.92 -14.24
CA GLN A 30 20.48 -8.78 -13.19
C GLN A 30 21.43 -8.98 -11.99
N SER A 31 22.74 -9.17 -12.24
CA SER A 31 23.74 -9.27 -11.17
C SER A 31 23.90 -7.97 -10.37
N ALA A 32 23.68 -6.82 -11.00
CA ALA A 32 23.68 -5.53 -10.31
C ALA A 32 22.44 -5.36 -9.41
N TYR A 33 21.28 -5.91 -9.80
CA TYR A 33 20.07 -5.89 -8.96
C TYR A 33 20.30 -6.61 -7.63
N SER A 34 20.85 -7.83 -7.65
CA SER A 34 21.11 -8.57 -6.39
C SER A 34 22.11 -7.85 -5.50
N ASN A 35 23.15 -7.26 -6.09
CA ASN A 35 24.11 -6.45 -5.33
C ASN A 35 23.46 -5.17 -4.78
N TYR A 36 22.52 -4.58 -5.49
CA TYR A 36 21.82 -3.37 -5.08
C TYR A 36 20.94 -3.61 -3.85
N ILE A 37 20.21 -4.72 -3.82
CA ILE A 37 19.39 -5.11 -2.66
C ILE A 37 20.26 -5.44 -1.44
N ASN A 38 21.41 -6.10 -1.64
CA ASN A 38 22.24 -6.62 -0.55
C ASN A 38 23.25 -5.62 0.04
N ARG A 39 23.49 -4.46 -0.59
CA ARG A 39 24.55 -3.51 -0.20
C ARG A 39 24.07 -2.33 0.66
N GLU A 40 22.89 -2.42 1.27
CA GLU A 40 22.32 -1.34 2.11
C GLU A 40 22.37 0.04 1.43
N SER A 41 22.23 0.06 0.10
CA SER A 41 22.35 1.29 -0.67
C SER A 41 21.01 2.02 -0.70
N ASP A 42 21.02 3.34 -0.48
CA ASP A 42 19.79 4.13 -0.59
C ASP A 42 19.17 4.00 -1.99
N ILE A 43 17.86 3.78 -2.03
CA ILE A 43 17.10 3.77 -3.28
C ILE A 43 16.75 5.19 -3.68
N SER A 44 17.12 5.56 -4.92
CA SER A 44 16.72 6.85 -5.45
C SER A 44 15.21 6.88 -5.69
N TRP A 45 14.60 8.05 -5.50
CA TRP A 45 13.17 8.25 -5.71
C TRP A 45 12.68 7.77 -7.09
N SER A 46 13.43 8.07 -8.15
CA SER A 46 13.10 7.63 -9.53
C SER A 46 13.05 6.11 -9.66
N ARG A 47 13.98 5.38 -9.03
CA ARG A 47 13.98 3.91 -9.06
C ARG A 47 12.84 3.34 -8.25
N LEU A 48 12.55 3.91 -7.09
CA LEU A 48 11.41 3.49 -6.27
C LEU A 48 10.09 3.65 -7.04
N LEU A 49 9.92 4.76 -7.78
CA LEU A 49 8.76 4.98 -8.65
C LEU A 49 8.66 3.97 -9.81
N GLN A 50 9.78 3.64 -10.45
CA GLN A 50 9.79 2.62 -11.51
C GLN A 50 9.39 1.24 -10.97
N ILE A 51 9.88 0.88 -9.78
CA ILE A 51 9.55 -0.38 -9.12
C ILE A 51 8.08 -0.40 -8.68
N SER A 52 7.56 0.68 -8.11
CA SER A 52 6.15 0.75 -7.70
C SER A 52 5.21 0.61 -8.89
N ASN A 53 5.56 1.23 -10.03
CA ASN A 53 4.83 1.06 -11.29
C ASN A 53 4.88 -0.39 -11.78
N ALA A 54 6.04 -1.05 -11.70
CA ALA A 54 6.17 -2.47 -12.04
C ALA A 54 5.32 -3.38 -11.13
N PHE A 55 5.13 -2.98 -9.87
CA PHE A 55 4.28 -3.69 -8.92
C PHE A 55 2.79 -3.37 -9.06
N GLY A 56 2.43 -2.28 -9.76
CA GLY A 56 1.07 -1.75 -9.78
C GLY A 56 0.61 -1.29 -8.40
N MET A 57 1.51 -0.64 -7.65
CA MET A 57 1.27 -0.15 -6.29
C MET A 57 1.64 1.32 -6.19
N ASP A 58 0.99 2.04 -5.29
CA ASP A 58 1.41 3.39 -4.92
C ASP A 58 2.76 3.33 -4.20
N VAL A 59 3.62 4.33 -4.45
CA VAL A 59 4.95 4.39 -3.84
C VAL A 59 4.85 4.32 -2.31
N ILE A 60 3.86 4.99 -1.72
CA ILE A 60 3.66 5.00 -0.28
C ILE A 60 3.32 3.61 0.28
N ASP A 61 2.58 2.79 -0.46
CA ASP A 61 2.24 1.42 -0.07
C ASP A 61 3.46 0.49 -0.16
N VAL A 62 4.38 0.74 -1.09
CA VAL A 62 5.68 0.02 -1.13
C VAL A 62 6.53 0.36 0.10
N ILE A 63 6.55 1.63 0.51
CA ILE A 63 7.30 2.09 1.68
C ILE A 63 6.72 1.53 2.99
N THR A 64 5.39 1.45 3.08
CA THR A 64 4.69 1.06 4.32
C THR A 64 4.34 -0.42 4.41
N TYR A 65 4.65 -1.18 3.36
CA TYR A 65 4.44 -2.63 3.28
C TYR A 65 4.88 -3.37 4.56
N PRO A 66 4.10 -4.36 5.06
CA PRO A 66 2.89 -4.94 4.47
C PRO A 66 1.58 -4.16 4.73
N VAL A 67 1.65 -3.05 5.44
CA VAL A 67 0.46 -2.25 5.79
C VAL A 67 0.24 -1.20 4.73
N LYS A 68 -1.01 -0.97 4.31
CA LYS A 68 -1.35 0.17 3.45
C LYS A 68 -1.33 1.46 4.25
N TYR A 69 -0.72 2.52 3.70
CA TYR A 69 -0.64 3.81 4.39
C TYR A 69 -2.00 4.46 4.56
N ILE A 70 -2.84 4.38 3.52
CA ILE A 70 -4.25 4.76 3.59
C ILE A 70 -5.04 3.45 3.70
N PRO A 71 -5.62 3.15 4.88
CA PRO A 71 -6.52 2.01 5.01
C PRO A 71 -7.68 2.21 4.04
N SER A 72 -8.18 1.11 3.47
CA SER A 72 -9.47 1.17 2.78
C SER A 72 -10.53 1.79 3.70
N SER A 73 -11.55 2.44 3.14
CA SER A 73 -12.66 3.01 3.94
C SER A 73 -13.26 1.98 4.92
N GLU A 74 -13.23 0.69 4.57
CA GLU A 74 -13.64 -0.46 5.39
C GLU A 74 -12.77 -0.68 6.66
N GLN A 75 -11.56 -0.14 6.70
CA GLN A 75 -10.59 -0.26 7.78
C GLN A 75 -10.43 1.04 8.59
N CYS A 76 -11.09 2.13 8.18
CA CYS A 76 -11.10 3.39 8.93
C CYS A 76 -12.01 3.28 10.16
N GLU A 77 -11.44 3.02 11.36
CA GLU A 77 -12.21 2.94 12.61
C GLU A 77 -12.91 4.25 12.97
N SER A 78 -12.26 5.40 12.73
CA SER A 78 -12.87 6.71 12.98
C SER A 78 -14.04 7.02 12.05
N CYS A 79 -14.06 6.42 10.85
CA CYS A 79 -15.17 6.51 9.91
C CYS A 79 -16.34 5.63 10.36
N LYS A 80 -16.06 4.41 10.87
CA LYS A 80 -17.07 3.49 11.43
C LYS A 80 -17.84 4.10 12.59
N GLU A 81 -17.17 4.88 13.44
CA GLU A 81 -17.82 5.58 14.56
C GLU A 81 -18.87 6.57 14.06
N LYS A 82 -18.55 7.33 13.00
CA LYS A 82 -19.47 8.28 12.36
C LYS A 82 -20.64 7.56 11.69
N ASP A 83 -20.38 6.44 11.03
CA ASP A 83 -21.41 5.64 10.35
C ASP A 83 -22.44 5.10 11.35
N LYS A 84 -22.00 4.63 12.53
CA LYS A 84 -22.90 4.20 13.62
C LYS A 84 -23.77 5.34 14.14
N ILE A 85 -23.19 6.53 14.35
CA ILE A 85 -23.94 7.70 14.82
C ILE A 85 -25.03 8.06 13.80
N ILE A 86 -24.69 8.08 12.51
CA ILE A 86 -25.64 8.35 11.42
C ILE A 86 -26.77 7.31 11.40
N GLN A 87 -26.43 6.03 11.56
CA GLN A 87 -27.41 4.95 11.59
C GLN A 87 -28.39 5.09 12.77
N ASN A 88 -27.88 5.37 13.96
CA ASN A 88 -28.69 5.60 15.16
C ASN A 88 -29.62 6.82 15.00
N LEU A 89 -29.13 7.90 14.40
CA LEU A 89 -29.93 9.09 14.11
C LEU A 89 -31.07 8.78 13.13
N ASN A 90 -30.80 7.99 12.08
CA ASN A 90 -31.82 7.60 11.12
C ASN A 90 -32.91 6.73 11.75
N GLU A 91 -32.55 5.76 12.59
CA GLU A 91 -33.55 4.97 13.35
C GLU A 91 -34.42 5.85 14.24
N TYR A 92 -33.81 6.81 14.95
CA TYR A 92 -34.56 7.73 15.79
C TYR A 92 -35.54 8.59 14.99
N ILE A 93 -35.12 9.10 13.83
CA ILE A 93 -35.97 9.86 12.92
C ILE A 93 -37.17 9.02 12.46
N GLU A 94 -36.98 7.74 12.12
CA GLU A 94 -38.07 6.84 11.73
C GLU A 94 -39.07 6.59 12.87
N VAL A 95 -38.59 6.46 14.11
CA VAL A 95 -39.47 6.35 15.29
C VAL A 95 -40.31 7.62 15.48
N LEU A 96 -39.70 8.80 15.32
CA LEU A 96 -40.41 10.07 15.45
C LEU A 96 -41.46 10.26 14.34
N LYS A 97 -41.15 9.87 13.10
CA LYS A 97 -42.12 9.89 11.99
C LYS A 97 -43.33 9.01 12.27
N LYS A 98 -43.12 7.81 12.83
CA LYS A 98 -44.22 6.88 13.18
C LYS A 98 -45.10 7.37 14.32
N ARG A 99 -44.59 8.21 15.22
CA ARG A 99 -45.38 8.79 16.33
C ARG A 99 -46.22 9.99 15.91
N ASN A 100 -45.89 10.64 14.80
CA ASN A 100 -46.57 11.84 14.31
C ASN A 100 -47.57 11.55 13.15
N ASN A 101 -47.76 10.26 12.80
CA ASN A 101 -48.85 9.76 11.96
C ASN A 101 -49.90 9.09 12.85
#